data_AF-A0A285J1Y2-F1
#
_entry.id   AF-A0A285J1Y2-F1
#
_cell.length_a   1.000
_cell.length_b   1.000
_cell.length_c   1.000
_cell.angle_alpha   90.00
_cell.angle_beta   90.00
_cell.angle_gamma   90.00
#
_symmetry.space_group_name_H-M   'P 1'
#
loop_
_entity.id
_entity.type
_entity.pdbx_description
1 polymer ?
#
loop_
_entity_poly.entity_id
_entity_poly.type
_entity_poly.pdbx_seq_one_letter_code
_entity_poly.pdbx_strand_id
1 'polypeptide(L)'
;MTDLDETTVQPDLIATHYLTSIDEVTEHLRAANQLGLGVRVRSYLEADEETEGLTEHWEVELLTASPVLEEETAAEPEPADAVS
;
A
#
# COMPACT_ATOMS: atom_id res chain seq x y z
N MET A 1 0.48 22.47 23.27
CA MET A 1 1.24 22.17 22.03
C MET A 1 1.58 20.72 22.17
N THR A 2 0.77 19.85 21.57
CA THR A 2 0.89 18.40 21.75
C THR A 2 2.10 17.95 20.95
N ASP A 3 3.15 17.54 21.65
CA ASP A 3 4.29 16.83 21.11
C ASP A 3 3.76 15.51 20.53
N LEU A 4 3.56 15.50 19.20
CA LEU A 4 3.06 14.36 18.43
C LEU A 4 4.17 13.90 17.48
N ASP A 5 5.42 13.99 17.93
CA ASP A 5 6.55 13.29 17.34
C ASP A 5 6.60 11.87 17.95
N GLU A 6 5.51 11.12 17.77
CA GLU A 6 5.58 9.67 17.84
C GLU A 6 6.25 9.23 16.53
N THR A 7 7.49 8.77 16.62
CA THR A 7 8.37 8.38 15.52
C THR A 7 7.68 7.42 14.55
N THR A 8 6.92 7.96 13.59
CA THR A 8 6.35 7.19 12.48
C THR A 8 7.51 6.84 11.57
N VAL A 9 8.14 5.69 11.83
CA VAL A 9 9.19 5.15 10.96
C VAL A 9 8.52 4.85 9.61
N GLN A 10 8.64 5.78 8.67
CA GLN A 10 8.19 5.53 7.30
C GLN A 10 9.06 4.42 6.71
N PRO A 11 8.46 3.43 6.04
CA PRO A 11 9.23 2.38 5.41
C PRO A 11 10.07 2.96 4.27
N ASP A 12 11.28 2.43 4.11
CA ASP A 12 12.22 2.87 3.09
C ASP A 12 11.78 2.41 1.71
N LEU A 13 11.98 3.27 0.71
CA LEU A 13 11.74 2.95 -0.70
C LEU A 13 12.84 2.03 -1.23
N ILE A 14 12.43 0.88 -1.77
CA ILE A 14 13.30 -0.09 -2.43
C ILE A 14 13.37 0.21 -3.92
N ALA A 15 12.22 0.38 -4.58
CA ALA A 15 12.12 0.59 -6.01
C ALA A 15 10.79 1.24 -6.40
N THR A 16 10.79 1.91 -7.56
CA THR A 16 9.58 2.44 -8.21
C THR A 16 9.43 1.81 -9.59
N HIS A 17 8.25 1.29 -9.89
CA HIS A 17 7.90 0.70 -11.18
C HIS A 17 6.76 1.48 -11.82
N TYR A 18 6.89 1.75 -13.12
CA TYR A 18 5.84 2.37 -13.93
C TYR A 18 5.24 1.32 -14.85
N LEU A 19 3.93 1.10 -14.71
CA LEU A 19 3.21 0.01 -15.36
C LEU A 19 2.02 0.58 -16.14
N THR A 20 1.63 -0.11 -17.20
CA THR A 20 0.53 0.32 -18.09
C THR A 20 -0.69 -0.60 -18.01
N SER A 21 -0.59 -1.68 -17.23
CA SER A 21 -1.69 -2.63 -17.05
C SER A 21 -1.92 -2.98 -15.57
N ILE A 22 -3.20 -3.13 -15.22
CA ILE A 22 -3.63 -3.61 -13.91
C ILE A 22 -3.15 -5.04 -13.61
N ASP A 23 -2.94 -5.86 -14.64
CA ASP A 23 -2.44 -7.22 -14.47
C ASP A 23 -1.00 -7.20 -13.94
N GLU A 24 -0.15 -6.33 -14.51
CA GLU A 24 1.24 -6.15 -14.05
C GLU A 24 1.30 -5.63 -12.61
N VAL A 25 0.41 -4.70 -12.26
CA VAL A 25 0.27 -4.19 -10.87
C VAL A 25 -0.09 -5.34 -9.93
N THR A 26 -1.04 -6.18 -10.33
CA THR A 26 -1.49 -7.33 -9.53
C THR A 26 -0.36 -8.33 -9.30
N GLU A 27 0.47 -8.58 -10.32
CA GLU A 27 1.66 -9.43 -10.20
C GLU A 27 2.69 -8.86 -9.22
N HIS A 28 2.96 -7.55 -9.29
CA HIS A 28 3.87 -6.87 -8.35
C HIS A 28 3.34 -6.95 -6.91
N LEU A 29 2.05 -6.74 -6.70
CA LEU A 29 1.42 -6.86 -5.38
C LEU A 29 1.54 -8.28 -4.82
N ARG A 30 1.30 -9.31 -5.65
CA ARG A 30 1.47 -10.71 -5.23
C ARG A 30 2.91 -11.03 -4.88
N ALA A 31 3.88 -10.55 -5.67
CA ALA A 31 5.30 -10.77 -5.41
C ALA A 31 5.74 -10.06 -4.12
N ALA A 32 5.36 -8.80 -3.92
CA ALA A 32 5.66 -8.04 -2.71
C ALA A 32 5.09 -8.73 -1.46
N ASN A 33 3.85 -9.21 -1.51
CA ASN A 33 3.23 -9.95 -0.41
C ASN A 33 3.99 -11.25 -0.07
N GLN A 34 4.46 -11.99 -1.08
CA GLN A 34 5.28 -13.20 -0.86
C GLN A 34 6.64 -12.88 -0.20
N LEU A 35 7.16 -11.68 -0.41
CA LEU A 35 8.42 -11.21 0.14
C LEU A 35 8.27 -10.44 1.45
N GLY A 36 7.03 -10.22 1.92
CA GLY A 36 6.75 -9.41 3.11
C GLY A 36 7.08 -7.92 2.95
N LEU A 37 7.06 -7.42 1.71
CA LEU A 37 7.33 -6.01 1.39
C LEU A 37 6.05 -5.18 1.44
N GLY A 38 6.18 -3.91 1.81
CA GLY A 38 5.10 -2.95 1.64
C GLY A 38 5.00 -2.48 0.20
N VAL A 39 3.80 -2.01 -0.18
CA VAL A 39 3.56 -1.44 -1.50
C VAL A 39 2.74 -0.17 -1.38
N ARG A 40 3.07 0.86 -2.17
CA ARG A 40 2.22 2.01 -2.42
C ARG A 40 1.92 2.07 -3.92
N VAL A 41 0.64 2.18 -4.26
CA VAL A 41 0.18 2.25 -5.65
C VAL A 41 -0.48 3.60 -5.90
N ARG A 42 -0.12 4.25 -7.00
CA ARG A 42 -0.79 5.45 -7.52
C ARG A 42 -1.20 5.18 -8.96
N SER A 43 -2.35 5.69 -9.38
CA SER A 43 -2.72 5.75 -10.79
C SER A 43 -2.83 7.20 -11.25
N TYR A 44 -2.55 7.41 -12.53
CA TYR A 44 -2.73 8.69 -13.19
C TYR A 44 -3.13 8.47 -14.64
N LEU A 45 -3.76 9.49 -15.23
CA LEU A 45 -4.11 9.49 -16.64
C LEU A 45 -3.09 10.33 -17.39
N GLU A 46 -2.54 9.77 -18.46
CA GLU A 46 -1.66 10.47 -19.39
C GLU A 46 -2.37 10.64 -20.73
N ALA A 47 -2.19 11.79 -21.38
CA ALA A 47 -2.72 11.99 -22.72
C ALA A 47 -1.91 11.15 -23.71
N ASP A 48 -2.60 10.38 -24.53
CA ASP A 48 -1.96 9.66 -25.61
C ASP A 48 -1.56 10.64 -26.72
N GLU A 49 -0.30 10.61 -27.16
CA GLU A 49 0.17 11.49 -28.23
C GLU A 49 -0.29 10.99 -29.61
N GLU A 50 -0.64 9.71 -29.74
CA GLU A 50 -1.06 9.06 -30.97
C GLU A 50 -2.58 9.03 -31.14
N THR A 51 -3.35 9.24 -30.06
CA THR A 51 -4.81 9.25 -30.07
C THR A 51 -5.39 10.41 -29.27
N GLU A 52 -6.65 10.81 -29.52
CA GLU A 52 -7.33 11.82 -28.69
C GLU A 52 -7.79 11.26 -27.32
N GLY A 53 -7.08 10.23 -26.81
CA GLY A 53 -7.44 9.44 -25.64
C GLY A 53 -6.63 9.76 -24.39
N LEU A 54 -7.11 9.25 -23.25
CA LEU A 54 -6.36 9.19 -22.00
C LEU A 54 -6.00 7.72 -21.72
N THR A 55 -4.74 7.47 -21.43
CA THR A 55 -4.22 6.15 -21.04
C THR A 55 -4.01 6.13 -19.54
N GLU A 56 -4.41 5.03 -18.90
CA GLU A 56 -4.18 4.83 -17.47
C GLU A 56 -2.78 4.26 -17.23
N HIS A 57 -2.05 4.91 -16.32
CA HIS A 57 -0.72 4.50 -15.89
C HIS A 57 -0.72 4.27 -14.38
N TRP A 58 0.20 3.41 -13.95
CA TRP A 58 0.36 2.99 -12.58
C TRP A 58 1.79 3.21 -12.11
N GLU A 59 1.97 3.81 -10.95
CA GLU A 59 3.23 3.92 -10.23
C GLU A 59 3.15 3.00 -9.00
N VAL A 60 4.07 2.03 -8.93
CA VAL A 60 4.16 1.05 -7.84
C VAL A 60 5.48 1.26 -7.11
N GLU A 61 5.42 1.74 -5.88
CA GLU A 61 6.56 1.84 -4.98
C GLU A 61 6.63 0.58 -4.09
N LEU A 62 7.77 -0.11 -4.11
CA LEU A 62 8.09 -1.20 -3.20
C LEU A 62 8.81 -0.65 -1.97
N LEU A 63 8.35 -1.05 -0.79
CA LEU A 63 8.77 -0.51 0.49
C LEU A 63 9.27 -1.63 1.41
N THR A 64 10.18 -1.32 2.34
CA THR A 64 10.71 -2.31 3.29
C THR A 64 9.66 -2.90 4.25
N ALA A 65 8.56 -2.19 4.46
CA ALA A 65 7.40 -2.64 5.25
C ALA A 65 6.13 -1.90 4.80
N SER A 66 4.96 -2.36 5.27
CA SER A 66 3.66 -1.72 4.96
C SER A 66 3.68 -0.22 5.30
N PRO A 67 3.24 0.66 4.38
CA PRO A 67 3.13 2.11 4.65
C PRO A 67 1.95 2.45 5.55
N VAL A 68 1.02 1.52 5.76
CA VAL A 68 -0.08 1.65 6.71
C VAL A 68 0.33 0.93 7.98
N LEU A 69 0.49 1.67 9.08
CA LEU A 69 0.65 1.11 10.41
C LEU A 69 -0.66 0.37 10.73
N GLU A 70 -0.57 -0.92 11.02
CA GLU A 70 -1.71 -1.67 11.56
C GLU A 70 -2.04 -1.04 12.93
N GLU A 71 -3.10 -0.25 13.01
CA GLU A 71 -3.76 -0.03 14.29
C GLU A 71 -4.23 -1.41 14.76
N GLU A 72 -3.50 -1.96 15.74
CA GLU A 72 -3.77 -3.24 16.38
C GLU A 72 -5.26 -3.31 16.72
N THR A 73 -6.03 -4.06 15.93
CA THR A 73 -7.42 -4.37 16.25
C THR A 73 -7.37 -5.38 17.40
N ALA A 74 -7.13 -4.87 18.61
CA ALA A 74 -7.39 -5.53 19.86
C ALA A 74 -8.91 -5.63 20.06
N ALA A 75 -9.58 -6.42 19.23
CA ALA A 75 -10.86 -6.99 19.59
C ALA A 75 -10.57 -8.19 20.50
N GLU A 76 -10.17 -7.89 21.73
CA GLU A 76 -10.12 -8.87 22.81
C GLU A 76 -11.56 -9.38 23.00
N PRO A 77 -11.87 -10.67 22.75
CA PRO A 77 -13.21 -11.16 22.99
C PRO A 77 -13.44 -11.11 24.51
N GLU A 78 -14.34 -10.22 24.95
CA GLU A 78 -14.77 -10.18 26.34
C GLU A 78 -15.15 -11.60 26.79
N PRO A 79 -14.61 -12.12 27.91
CA PRO A 79 -15.00 -13.42 28.40
C PRO A 79 -16.50 -13.39 28.72
N ALA A 80 -17.27 -14.22 28.01
CA ALA A 80 -18.68 -14.40 28.29
C ALA A 80 -18.86 -14.73 29.77
N ASP A 81 -19.40 -13.75 30.50
CA ASP A 81 -19.67 -13.84 31.92
C ASP A 81 -20.55 -15.07 32.17
N ALA A 82 -19.96 -16.06 32.85
CA ALA A 82 -20.60 -17.29 33.24
C ALA A 82 -21.46 -17.04 34.49
N VAL A 83 -22.65 -16.47 34.32
CA VAL A 83 -23.70 -16.35 35.36
C VAL A 83 -25.05 -16.30 34.61
N SER A 84 -26.08 -17.12 34.86
CA SER A 84 -26.45 -17.94 36.00
C SER A 84 -27.35 -19.11 35.59
#